data_AF-A0A959WL64-F1
#
_entry.id   AF-A0A959WL64-F1
#
_cell.length_a   1.000
_cell.length_b   1.000
_cell.length_c   1.000
_cell.angle_alpha   90.00
_cell.angle_beta   90.00
_cell.angle_gamma   90.00
#
_symmetry.space_group_name_H-M   'P 1'
#
loop_
_entity.id
_entity.type
_entity.pdbx_description
1 polymer ?
#
loop_
_entity_poly.entity_id
_entity_poly.type
_entity_poly.pdbx_seq_one_letter_code
_entity_poly.pdbx_strand_id
1 'polypeptide(L)'
;MSGPLASQLARLALLIARRLGPAAAAALIAATRAWLSDPDNETQRARLVSMLRTLSRQAGGQAGEAAQRMAGQIESRRRNLRTWRRELAALRDEVSDHPAGPVRAAAFDAYLRHIDVGPALVAAARNPTDVRRRVMVALTREAAALSGTPFGPHERDEAIRAIEAARAGCYEGPSPN
;
A
#
# COMPACT_ATOMS: atom_id res chain seq x y z
N MET A 1 -23.11 5.25 -7.81
CA MET A 1 -22.21 4.29 -8.48
C MET A 1 -20.82 4.91 -8.59
N SER A 2 -19.86 4.44 -7.80
CA SER A 2 -18.47 4.94 -7.81
C SER A 2 -17.70 4.23 -8.92
N GLY A 3 -17.34 4.93 -10.01
CA GLY A 3 -16.53 4.37 -11.10
C GLY A 3 -15.09 4.04 -10.66
N PRO A 4 -14.30 3.35 -11.50
CA PRO A 4 -12.90 3.05 -11.21
C PRO A 4 -12.11 4.33 -10.84
N LEU A 5 -11.20 4.26 -9.87
CA LEU A 5 -10.43 5.42 -9.38
C LEU A 5 -9.71 6.15 -10.52
N ALA A 6 -9.14 5.40 -11.47
CA ALA A 6 -8.51 5.93 -12.67
C ALA A 6 -9.48 6.77 -13.52
N SER A 7 -10.72 6.32 -13.68
CA SER A 7 -11.76 7.06 -14.41
C SER A 7 -12.19 8.34 -13.66
N GLN A 8 -12.20 8.31 -12.34
CA GLN A 8 -12.50 9.49 -11.53
C GLN A 8 -11.35 10.52 -11.58
N LEU A 9 -10.09 10.07 -11.55
CA LEU A 9 -8.90 10.92 -11.73
C LEU A 9 -8.83 11.53 -13.13
N ALA A 10 -9.19 10.77 -14.17
CA ALA A 10 -9.28 11.30 -15.53
C ALA A 10 -10.35 12.39 -15.67
N ARG A 11 -11.54 12.20 -15.05
CA ARG A 11 -12.58 13.23 -14.99
C ARG A 11 -12.12 14.47 -14.23
N LEU A 12 -11.41 14.29 -13.12
CA LEU A 12 -10.82 15.40 -12.38
C LEU A 12 -9.79 16.16 -13.23
N ALA A 13 -8.95 15.46 -14.00
CA ALA A 13 -8.00 16.11 -14.90
C ALA A 13 -8.69 16.99 -15.95
N LEU A 14 -9.85 16.59 -16.48
CA LEU A 14 -10.65 17.44 -17.38
C LEU A 14 -11.19 18.70 -16.69
N LEU A 15 -11.63 18.59 -15.43
CA LEU A 15 -12.09 19.74 -14.64
C LEU A 15 -10.94 20.70 -14.32
N ILE A 16 -9.76 20.16 -13.98
CA ILE A 16 -8.55 20.93 -13.74
C ILE A 16 -8.07 21.61 -15.03
N ALA A 17 -8.13 20.92 -16.18
CA ALA A 17 -7.77 21.51 -17.48
C ALA A 17 -8.59 22.77 -17.78
N ARG A 18 -9.89 22.74 -17.47
CA ARG A 18 -10.79 23.88 -17.69
C ARG A 18 -10.56 25.04 -16.72
N ARG A 19 -10.00 24.80 -15.53
CA ARG A 19 -9.84 25.81 -14.48
C ARG A 19 -8.43 26.38 -14.35
N LEU A 20 -7.42 25.53 -14.50
CA LEU A 20 -6.01 25.86 -14.28
C LEU A 20 -5.15 25.61 -15.53
N GLY A 21 -5.77 25.17 -16.63
CA GLY A 21 -5.11 24.95 -17.91
C GLY A 21 -4.57 23.53 -18.12
N PRO A 22 -4.18 23.20 -19.36
CA PRO A 22 -3.80 21.85 -19.77
C PRO A 22 -2.51 21.36 -19.10
N ALA A 23 -1.59 22.26 -18.75
CA ALA A 23 -0.34 21.89 -18.07
C ALA A 23 -0.59 21.28 -16.67
N ALA A 24 -1.51 21.88 -15.90
CA ALA A 24 -1.90 21.36 -14.59
C ALA A 24 -2.59 19.98 -14.69
N ALA A 25 -3.41 19.79 -15.72
CA ALA A 25 -4.05 18.50 -16.00
C ALA A 25 -3.03 17.43 -16.42
N ALA A 26 -2.06 17.79 -17.26
CA ALA A 26 -0.98 16.89 -17.68
C ALA A 26 -0.12 16.45 -16.48
N ALA A 27 0.22 17.38 -15.58
CA ALA A 27 0.93 17.06 -14.34
C ALA A 27 0.14 16.10 -13.44
N LEU A 28 -1.19 16.33 -13.30
CA LEU A 28 -2.08 15.43 -12.57
C LEU A 28 -2.12 14.02 -13.17
N ILE A 29 -2.25 13.92 -14.49
CA ILE A 29 -2.24 12.63 -15.21
C ILE A 29 -0.89 11.93 -15.05
N ALA A 30 0.23 12.64 -15.15
CA ALA A 30 1.56 12.06 -15.01
C ALA A 30 1.77 11.46 -13.61
N ALA A 31 1.46 12.19 -12.53
CA ALA A 31 1.61 11.65 -11.18
C ALA A 31 0.60 10.54 -10.88
N THR A 32 -0.60 10.61 -11.47
CA THR A 32 -1.58 9.52 -11.39
C THR A 32 -1.05 8.26 -12.05
N ARG A 33 -0.46 8.36 -13.26
CA ARG A 33 0.11 7.21 -13.96
C ARG A 33 1.31 6.63 -13.22
N ALA A 34 2.20 7.47 -12.69
CA ALA A 34 3.32 7.02 -11.88
C ALA A 34 2.79 6.19 -10.69
N TRP A 35 1.90 6.77 -9.88
CA TRP A 35 1.36 6.03 -8.74
C TRP A 35 0.53 4.80 -9.14
N LEU A 36 -0.20 4.82 -10.26
CA LEU A 36 -0.94 3.63 -10.71
C LEU A 36 0.00 2.52 -11.24
N SER A 37 1.21 2.86 -11.70
CA SER A 37 2.21 1.87 -12.13
C SER A 37 2.88 1.17 -10.95
N ASP A 38 2.98 1.85 -9.80
CA ASP A 38 3.45 1.30 -8.54
C ASP A 38 2.63 1.89 -7.37
N PRO A 39 1.43 1.34 -7.11
CA PRO A 39 0.52 1.86 -6.08
C PRO A 39 1.07 1.82 -4.65
N ASP A 40 2.14 1.06 -4.46
CA ASP A 40 2.80 0.82 -3.17
C ASP A 40 3.93 1.81 -2.91
N ASN A 41 4.31 2.60 -3.92
CA ASN A 41 5.30 3.66 -3.77
C ASN A 41 4.74 4.86 -2.98
N GLU A 42 5.04 4.89 -1.67
CA GLU A 42 4.55 5.93 -0.76
C GLU A 42 5.02 7.34 -1.17
N THR A 43 6.21 7.48 -1.75
CA THR A 43 6.70 8.77 -2.27
C THR A 43 5.82 9.26 -3.42
N GLN A 44 5.44 8.39 -4.35
CA GLN A 44 4.55 8.74 -5.47
C GLN A 44 3.12 9.03 -4.99
N ARG A 45 2.62 8.25 -4.02
CA ARG A 45 1.33 8.49 -3.37
C ARG A 45 1.30 9.84 -2.66
N ALA A 46 2.30 10.15 -1.83
CA ALA A 46 2.42 11.42 -1.12
C ALA A 46 2.53 12.61 -2.08
N ARG A 47 3.30 12.46 -3.16
CA ARG A 47 3.40 13.46 -4.23
C ARG A 47 2.05 13.71 -4.90
N LEU A 48 1.30 12.65 -5.24
CA LEU A 48 -0.04 12.77 -5.83
C LEU A 48 -1.03 13.44 -4.88
N VAL A 49 -1.05 13.05 -3.60
CA VAL A 49 -1.92 13.66 -2.58
C VAL A 49 -1.58 15.14 -2.37
N SER A 50 -0.28 15.48 -2.27
CA SER A 50 0.17 16.86 -2.11
C SER A 50 -0.22 17.74 -3.31
N MET A 51 -0.06 17.21 -4.52
CA MET A 51 -0.48 17.90 -5.74
C MET A 51 -2.00 18.09 -5.77
N LEU A 52 -2.80 17.07 -5.43
CA LEU A 52 -4.26 17.20 -5.36
C LEU A 52 -4.71 18.26 -4.34
N ARG A 53 -4.04 18.38 -3.19
CA ARG A 53 -4.32 19.43 -2.20
C ARG A 53 -3.92 20.82 -2.70
N THR A 54 -2.87 20.92 -3.51
CA THR A 54 -2.45 22.18 -4.13
C THR A 54 -3.44 22.61 -5.21
N LEU A 55 -3.82 21.68 -6.10
CA LEU A 55 -4.86 21.90 -7.11
C LEU A 55 -6.21 22.23 -6.47
N SER A 56 -6.53 21.62 -5.33
CA SER A 56 -7.73 21.92 -4.55
C SER A 56 -7.82 23.40 -4.17
N ARG A 57 -6.73 23.94 -3.59
CA ARG A 57 -6.63 25.35 -3.19
C ARG A 57 -6.63 26.31 -4.37
N GLN A 58 -5.99 25.93 -5.48
CA GLN A 58 -5.87 26.79 -6.67
C GLN A 58 -7.14 26.83 -7.52
N ALA A 59 -7.80 25.69 -7.73
CA ALA A 59 -8.96 25.61 -8.61
C ALA A 59 -10.24 26.18 -7.97
N GLY A 60 -10.40 26.01 -6.65
CA GLY A 60 -11.61 26.39 -5.92
C GLY A 60 -12.88 25.68 -6.42
N GLY A 61 -14.02 25.97 -5.77
CA GLY A 61 -15.34 25.46 -6.14
C GLY A 61 -15.38 23.94 -6.36
N GLN A 62 -16.18 23.50 -7.34
CA GLN A 62 -16.40 22.07 -7.61
C GLN A 62 -15.12 21.29 -7.99
N ALA A 63 -14.21 21.92 -8.74
CA ALA A 63 -12.94 21.29 -9.11
C ALA A 63 -12.03 21.11 -7.89
N GLY A 64 -12.02 22.12 -7.01
CA GLY A 64 -11.27 22.06 -5.76
C GLY A 64 -11.81 21.00 -4.80
N GLU A 65 -13.13 20.97 -4.59
CA GLU A 65 -13.80 19.95 -3.77
C GLU A 65 -13.59 18.53 -4.31
N ALA A 66 -13.61 18.34 -5.62
CA ALA A 66 -13.33 17.06 -6.24
C ALA A 66 -11.86 16.64 -6.02
N ALA A 67 -10.91 17.56 -6.15
CA ALA A 67 -9.50 17.31 -5.86
C ALA A 67 -9.27 16.97 -4.38
N GLN A 68 -9.92 17.68 -3.46
CA GLN A 68 -9.84 17.40 -2.02
C GLN A 68 -10.41 16.04 -1.66
N ARG A 69 -11.59 15.69 -2.21
CA ARG A 69 -12.19 14.36 -2.01
C ARG A 69 -11.29 13.26 -2.56
N MET A 70 -10.68 13.49 -3.73
CA MET A 70 -9.77 12.52 -4.34
C MET A 70 -8.48 12.34 -3.52
N ALA A 71 -7.93 13.44 -3.00
CA ALA A 71 -6.80 13.40 -2.07
C ALA A 71 -7.15 12.57 -0.83
N GLY A 72 -8.32 12.82 -0.22
CA GLY A 72 -8.81 12.04 0.92
C GLY A 72 -9.05 10.57 0.59
N GLN A 73 -9.55 10.25 -0.61
CA GLN A 73 -9.73 8.87 -1.05
C GLN A 73 -8.39 8.15 -1.22
N ILE A 74 -7.43 8.73 -1.95
CA ILE A 74 -6.08 8.16 -2.16
C ILE A 74 -5.31 8.09 -0.84
N GLU A 75 -5.49 9.09 0.03
CA GLU A 75 -4.91 9.11 1.35
C GLU A 75 -5.53 8.03 2.26
N SER A 76 -6.85 7.83 2.18
CA SER A 76 -7.57 6.76 2.90
C SER A 76 -7.29 5.39 2.32
N ARG A 77 -6.85 5.31 1.05
CA ARG A 77 -6.35 4.11 0.38
C ARG A 77 -4.97 3.69 0.88
N ARG A 78 -4.66 3.98 2.15
CA ARG A 78 -3.67 3.22 2.92
C ARG A 78 -4.08 1.76 2.88
N ARG A 79 -3.13 0.86 2.60
CA ARG A 79 -3.28 -0.56 2.87
C ARG A 79 -3.92 -0.68 4.26
N ASN A 80 -5.17 -1.13 4.34
CA ASN A 80 -5.79 -1.33 5.64
C ASN A 80 -5.31 -2.69 6.15
N LEU A 81 -5.12 -2.81 7.46
CA LEU A 81 -4.62 -4.02 8.10
C LEU A 81 -5.37 -5.29 7.64
N ARG A 82 -6.68 -5.20 7.39
CA ARG A 82 -7.49 -6.33 6.95
C ARG A 82 -7.08 -6.82 5.56
N THR A 83 -6.85 -5.90 4.63
CA THR A 83 -6.38 -6.21 3.27
C THR A 83 -4.99 -6.83 3.31
N TRP A 84 -4.04 -6.21 4.04
CA TRP A 84 -2.69 -6.74 4.19
C TRP A 84 -2.70 -8.17 4.75
N ARG A 85 -3.48 -8.45 5.81
CA ARG A 85 -3.63 -9.79 6.38
C ARG A 85 -4.19 -10.81 5.39
N ARG A 86 -5.18 -10.42 4.59
CA ARG A 86 -5.80 -11.31 3.60
C ARG A 86 -4.82 -11.63 2.48
N GLU A 87 -4.09 -10.64 2.00
CA GLU A 87 -3.06 -10.79 0.96
C GLU A 87 -1.87 -11.62 1.47
N LEU A 88 -1.47 -11.46 2.73
CA LEU A 88 -0.42 -12.27 3.35
C LEU A 88 -0.79 -13.76 3.36
N ALA A 89 -2.03 -14.08 3.74
CA ALA A 89 -2.53 -15.46 3.69
C ALA A 89 -2.63 -15.97 2.25
N ALA A 90 -3.14 -15.16 1.32
CA ALA A 90 -3.26 -15.55 -0.08
C ALA A 90 -1.90 -15.85 -0.73
N LEU A 91 -0.87 -15.03 -0.45
CA LEU A 91 0.49 -15.26 -0.94
C LEU A 91 1.10 -16.53 -0.35
N ARG A 92 0.87 -16.82 0.94
CA ARG A 92 1.31 -18.09 1.54
C ARG A 92 0.64 -19.29 0.86
N ASP A 93 -0.65 -19.19 0.59
CA ASP A 93 -1.42 -20.25 -0.07
C ASP A 93 -0.92 -20.42 -1.54
N GLU A 94 -0.63 -19.32 -2.24
CA GLU A 94 -0.04 -19.33 -3.60
C GLU A 94 1.35 -19.99 -3.62
N VAL A 95 2.22 -19.71 -2.65
CA VAL A 95 3.50 -20.42 -2.50
C VAL A 95 3.25 -21.91 -2.30
N SER A 96 2.26 -22.27 -1.48
CA SER A 96 1.93 -23.67 -1.15
C SER A 96 1.39 -24.44 -2.35
N ASP A 97 0.64 -23.78 -3.23
CA ASP A 97 0.00 -24.39 -4.41
C ASP A 97 0.99 -24.62 -5.57
N HIS A 98 2.16 -23.98 -5.55
CA HIS A 98 3.17 -24.14 -6.59
C HIS A 98 4.25 -25.17 -6.23
N PRO A 99 4.61 -26.09 -7.14
CA PRO A 99 5.76 -26.97 -6.95
C PRO A 99 7.07 -26.18 -6.98
N ALA A 100 8.15 -26.80 -6.51
CA ALA A 100 9.49 -26.19 -6.56
C ALA A 100 9.86 -25.75 -7.98
N GLY A 101 10.29 -24.50 -8.13
CA GLY A 101 10.59 -23.89 -9.41
C GLY A 101 10.53 -22.36 -9.38
N PRO A 102 10.76 -21.70 -10.53
CA PRO A 102 10.87 -20.24 -10.59
C PRO A 102 9.57 -19.51 -10.20
N VAL A 103 8.41 -20.10 -10.48
CA VAL A 103 7.10 -19.51 -10.10
C VAL A 103 6.92 -19.50 -8.59
N ARG A 104 7.24 -20.61 -7.91
CA ARG A 104 7.19 -20.69 -6.45
C ARG A 104 8.18 -19.73 -5.80
N ALA A 105 9.41 -19.64 -6.34
CA ALA A 105 10.40 -18.68 -5.85
C ALA A 105 9.89 -17.23 -5.95
N ALA A 106 9.28 -16.86 -7.08
CA ALA A 106 8.69 -15.53 -7.24
C ALA A 106 7.52 -15.27 -6.29
N ALA A 107 6.64 -16.25 -6.08
CA ALA A 107 5.56 -16.17 -5.09
C ALA A 107 6.11 -16.03 -3.66
N PHE A 108 7.20 -16.75 -3.36
CA PHE A 108 7.85 -16.68 -2.05
C PHE A 108 8.52 -15.32 -1.83
N ASP A 109 9.21 -14.77 -2.82
CA ASP A 109 9.76 -13.41 -2.77
C ASP A 109 8.66 -12.35 -2.59
N ALA A 110 7.50 -12.54 -3.21
CA ALA A 110 6.35 -11.66 -3.02
C ALA A 110 5.78 -11.78 -1.60
N TYR A 111 5.67 -13.00 -1.08
CA TYR A 111 5.27 -13.27 0.30
C TYR A 111 6.21 -12.58 1.31
N LEU A 112 7.53 -12.74 1.17
CA LEU A 112 8.52 -12.11 2.03
C LEU A 112 8.43 -10.58 2.00
N ARG A 113 8.40 -9.98 0.81
CA ARG A 113 8.22 -8.52 0.66
C ARG A 113 6.92 -8.02 1.27
N HIS A 114 5.87 -8.84 1.29
CA HIS A 114 4.58 -8.46 1.87
C HIS A 114 4.56 -8.54 3.41
N ILE A 115 5.46 -9.32 4.03
CA ILE A 115 5.65 -9.34 5.49
C ILE A 115 6.18 -7.99 5.98
N ASP A 116 7.16 -7.41 5.26
CA ASP A 116 7.83 -6.13 5.58
C ASP A 116 6.89 -4.91 5.55
N VAL A 117 5.70 -5.09 5.01
CA VAL A 117 4.65 -4.06 4.97
C VAL A 117 4.08 -3.78 6.36
N GLY A 118 4.10 -4.76 7.27
CA GLY A 118 3.57 -4.66 8.62
C GLY A 118 4.07 -3.42 9.38
N PRO A 119 5.39 -3.21 9.52
CA PRO A 119 5.98 -2.00 10.08
C PRO A 119 5.48 -0.69 9.44
N ALA A 120 5.41 -0.63 8.11
CA ALA A 120 4.97 0.56 7.39
C ALA A 120 3.50 0.91 7.71
N LEU A 121 2.65 -0.10 7.92
CA LEU A 121 1.26 0.11 8.38
C LEU A 121 1.21 0.75 9.77
N VAL A 122 2.11 0.35 10.67
CA VAL A 122 2.22 0.93 12.02
C VAL A 122 2.70 2.37 11.95
N ALA A 123 3.78 2.63 11.21
CA ALA A 123 4.36 3.96 11.05
C ALA A 123 3.38 4.96 10.40
N ALA A 124 2.57 4.49 9.44
CA ALA A 124 1.57 5.32 8.79
C ALA A 124 0.30 5.50 9.62
N ALA A 125 0.04 4.72 10.67
CA ALA A 125 -1.25 4.72 11.35
C ALA A 125 -1.54 6.03 12.11
N ARG A 126 -2.81 6.46 12.13
CA ARG A 126 -3.26 7.55 13.02
C ARG A 126 -3.20 7.17 14.50
N ASN A 127 -3.40 5.88 14.81
CA ASN A 127 -3.22 5.31 16.13
C ASN A 127 -2.19 4.16 16.02
N PRO A 128 -0.88 4.47 16.13
CA PRO A 128 0.18 3.48 15.93
C PRO A 128 0.14 2.38 16.99
N THR A 129 -0.31 2.66 18.22
CA THR A 129 -0.38 1.67 19.30
C THR A 129 -1.40 0.56 19.00
N ASP A 130 -2.61 0.91 18.56
CA ASP A 130 -3.63 -0.08 18.20
C ASP A 130 -3.22 -0.88 16.95
N VAL A 131 -2.69 -0.19 15.92
CA VAL A 131 -2.24 -0.87 14.70
C VAL A 131 -1.07 -1.78 14.97
N ARG A 132 -0.07 -1.36 15.77
CA ARG A 132 1.05 -2.20 16.22
C ARG A 132 0.55 -3.48 16.87
N ARG A 133 -0.34 -3.38 17.87
CA ARG A 133 -0.91 -4.55 18.55
C ARG A 133 -1.51 -5.54 17.55
N ARG A 134 -2.27 -5.05 16.57
CA ARG A 134 -2.95 -5.91 15.60
C ARG A 134 -2.01 -6.49 14.54
N VAL A 135 -0.99 -5.75 14.10
CA VAL A 135 0.08 -6.26 13.22
C VAL A 135 0.87 -7.35 13.93
N MET A 136 1.26 -7.14 15.19
CA MET A 136 1.96 -8.15 15.99
C MET A 136 1.13 -9.43 16.12
N VAL A 137 -0.16 -9.32 16.43
CA VAL A 137 -1.06 -10.49 16.50
C VAL A 137 -1.14 -11.22 15.15
N ALA A 138 -1.18 -10.48 14.03
CA ALA A 138 -1.23 -11.09 12.71
C ALA A 138 0.08 -11.83 12.38
N LEU A 139 1.24 -11.22 12.65
CA LEU A 139 2.55 -11.84 12.47
C LEU A 139 2.76 -13.07 13.38
N THR A 140 2.18 -13.08 14.58
CA THR A 140 2.15 -14.27 15.47
C THR A 140 1.33 -15.40 14.89
N ARG A 141 0.15 -15.09 14.36
CA ARG A 141 -0.69 -16.09 13.71
C ARG A 141 -0.05 -16.63 12.44
N GLU A 142 0.62 -15.75 11.68
CA GLU A 142 1.31 -16.15 10.46
C GLU A 142 2.45 -17.11 10.74
N ALA A 143 3.30 -16.81 11.73
CA ALA A 143 4.37 -17.72 12.14
C ALA A 143 3.83 -19.09 12.59
N ALA A 144 2.71 -19.12 13.31
CA ALA A 144 2.07 -20.37 13.71
C ALA A 144 1.53 -21.18 12.51
N ALA A 145 1.07 -20.50 11.45
CA ALA A 145 0.57 -21.15 10.24
C ALA A 145 1.67 -21.77 9.38
N LEU A 146 2.91 -21.26 9.46
CA LEU A 146 4.08 -21.79 8.74
C LEU A 146 4.43 -23.24 9.11
N SER A 147 4.09 -23.67 10.33
CA SER A 147 4.28 -25.05 10.79
C SER A 147 3.37 -26.06 10.07
N GLY A 148 2.21 -25.60 9.59
CA GLY A 148 1.21 -26.44 8.91
C GLY A 148 1.23 -26.32 7.39
N THR A 149 2.10 -25.50 6.82
CA THR A 149 2.17 -25.26 5.36
C THR A 149 3.28 -26.07 4.70
N PRO A 150 3.10 -26.47 3.41
CA PRO A 150 4.07 -27.26 2.66
C PRO A 150 5.24 -26.39 2.17
N PHE A 151 5.86 -25.65 3.09
CA PHE A 151 7.09 -24.92 2.87
C PHE A 151 8.28 -25.86 3.04
N GLY A 152 9.29 -25.71 2.18
CA GLY A 152 10.58 -26.36 2.39
C GLY A 152 11.24 -25.85 3.69
N PRO A 153 12.17 -26.61 4.29
CA PRO A 153 12.85 -26.19 5.51
C PRO A 153 13.49 -24.80 5.40
N HIS A 154 14.19 -24.53 4.29
CA HIS A 154 14.82 -23.22 4.05
C HIS A 154 13.81 -22.08 3.91
N GLU A 155 12.72 -22.28 3.15
CA GLU A 155 11.65 -21.29 2.98
C GLU A 155 10.98 -20.98 4.33
N ARG A 156 10.79 -22.00 5.17
CA ARG A 156 10.22 -21.81 6.50
C ARG A 156 11.13 -20.98 7.38
N ASP A 157 12.42 -21.29 7.43
CA ASP A 157 13.40 -20.54 8.24
C ASP A 157 13.52 -19.09 7.77
N GLU A 158 13.49 -18.86 6.47
CA GLU A 158 13.53 -17.52 5.88
C GLU A 158 12.26 -16.72 6.17
N ALA A 159 11.08 -17.33 6.03
CA ALA A 159 9.82 -16.71 6.40
C ALA A 159 9.75 -16.35 7.89
N ILE A 160 10.23 -17.23 8.78
CA ILE A 160 10.31 -16.97 10.23
C ILE A 160 11.21 -15.76 10.50
N ARG A 161 12.40 -15.72 9.89
CA ARG A 161 13.32 -14.57 10.03
C ARG A 161 12.71 -13.26 9.54
N ALA A 162 11.99 -13.29 8.40
CA ALA A 162 11.28 -12.11 7.89
C ALA A 162 10.18 -11.64 8.85
N ILE A 163 9.42 -12.58 9.44
CA ILE A 163 8.41 -12.25 10.45
C ILE A 163 9.06 -11.63 11.70
N GLU A 164 10.18 -12.16 12.17
CA GLU A 164 10.91 -11.62 13.32
C GLU A 164 11.45 -10.21 13.04
N ALA A 165 12.03 -9.99 11.87
CA ALA A 165 12.49 -8.67 11.43
C ALA A 165 11.33 -7.66 11.34
N ALA A 166 10.19 -8.06 10.75
CA ALA A 166 9.00 -7.22 10.69
C ALA A 166 8.43 -6.92 12.09
N ARG A 167 8.51 -7.85 13.04
CA ARG A 167 8.14 -7.57 14.44
C ARG A 167 9.09 -6.55 15.07
N ALA A 168 10.40 -6.69 14.90
CA ALA A 168 11.38 -5.73 15.40
C ALA A 168 11.12 -4.33 14.82
N GLY A 169 10.90 -4.23 13.51
CA GLY A 169 10.57 -2.97 12.83
C GLY A 169 9.24 -2.33 13.27
N CYS A 170 8.35 -3.07 13.92
CA CYS A 170 7.14 -2.48 14.52
C CYS A 170 7.43 -1.70 15.82
N TYR A 171 8.55 -1.99 16.50
CA TYR A 171 9.00 -1.30 17.72
C TYR A 171 9.91 -0.12 17.41
N GLU A 172 10.74 -0.24 16.39
CA GLU A 172 11.57 0.84 15.86
C GLU A 172 10.67 1.79 15.02
N GLY A 173 10.09 2.81 15.67
CA GLY A 173 9.51 3.93 14.93
C GLY A 173 10.60 4.60 14.05
N PRO A 174 10.23 5.35 12.99
CA PRO A 174 11.22 6.02 12.16
C PRO A 174 12.14 6.85 13.06
N SER A 175 13.45 6.53 13.03
CA SER A 175 14.44 7.38 13.67
C SER A 175 14.24 8.80 13.16
N PRO A 176 14.17 9.81 14.05
CA PRO A 176 14.11 11.19 13.63
C PRO A 176 15.46 11.53 12.98
N ASN A 177 15.46 11.62 11.64
CA ASN A 177 16.48 12.35 10.90
C ASN A 177 15.96 13.75 10.61
#